data_AF-A0A7C2XSW5-F1
#
_entry.id   AF-A0A7C2XSW5-F1
#
_cell.length_a   1.000
_cell.length_b   1.000
_cell.length_c   1.000
_cell.angle_alpha   90.00
_cell.angle_beta   90.00
_cell.angle_gamma   90.00
#
_symmetry.space_group_name_H-M   'P 1'
#
loop_
_entity.id
_entity.type
_entity.pdbx_description
1 polymer ?
#
loop_
_entity_poly.entity_id
_entity_poly.type
_entity_poly.pdbx_seq_one_letter_code
_entity_poly.pdbx_strand_id
1 'polypeptide(L)'
;MVLCIVSQNYIFFPRKIFNTELILHPMLITGLAIFLITYALISIRRRKGSRITRPTAALFGASLMIIFGVVSVEQALSSIDLNIIFLLIGMMAMVSIFQFSGFFEWIISRIVLISRTSGRLFLFVSISTAFLSALFVNDAVVLFFTPIIL
;
A
#
# COMPACT_ATOMS: atom_id res chain seq x y z
N MET A 1 -16.48 18.72 0.69
CA MET A 1 -16.09 18.52 2.11
C MET A 1 -14.73 17.83 2.26
N VAL A 2 -14.40 16.82 1.44
CA VAL A 2 -13.08 16.14 1.44
C VAL A 2 -11.89 17.07 1.07
N LEU A 3 -12.11 18.13 0.27
CA LEU A 3 -11.05 19.09 -0.07
C LEU A 3 -10.51 19.92 1.12
N CYS A 4 -11.28 20.08 2.22
CA CYS A 4 -10.81 20.86 3.37
C CYS A 4 -9.87 20.06 4.30
N ILE A 5 -10.07 18.74 4.39
CA ILE A 5 -9.24 17.84 5.22
C ILE A 5 -7.89 17.56 4.56
N VAL A 6 -7.86 17.47 3.23
CA VAL A 6 -6.61 17.37 2.47
C VAL A 6 -5.81 18.67 2.63
N SER A 7 -6.46 19.84 2.52
CA SER A 7 -5.80 21.15 2.64
C SER A 7 -5.12 21.41 3.98
N GLN A 8 -5.69 20.97 5.12
CA GLN A 8 -5.07 21.20 6.43
C GLN A 8 -3.80 20.39 6.71
N ASN A 9 -3.59 19.26 6.03
CA ASN A 9 -2.34 18.47 6.17
C ASN A 9 -1.18 19.03 5.34
N TYR A 10 -1.43 19.76 4.25
CA TYR A 10 -0.38 20.43 3.46
C TYR A 10 0.04 21.80 4.03
N ILE A 11 -0.73 22.37 4.95
CA ILE A 11 -0.43 23.67 5.57
C ILE A 11 0.69 23.57 6.63
N PHE A 12 1.03 22.35 7.10
CA PHE A 12 2.13 22.13 8.03
C PHE A 12 3.47 21.80 7.36
N PHE A 13 3.57 21.87 6.04
CA PHE A 13 4.88 21.86 5.38
C PHE A 13 5.55 23.22 5.67
N PRO A 14 6.61 23.29 6.49
CA PRO A 14 7.18 24.56 6.89
C PRO A 14 7.64 25.33 5.65
N ARG A 15 7.04 26.49 5.45
CA ARG A 15 7.36 27.54 4.45
C ARG A 15 8.78 28.10 4.57
N LYS A 16 9.71 27.39 5.23
CA LYS A 16 11.15 27.68 5.30
C LYS A 16 11.94 27.11 4.11
N ILE A 17 11.27 26.51 3.13
CA ILE A 17 11.90 25.98 1.91
C ILE A 17 12.06 27.05 0.83
N PHE A 18 11.33 28.17 0.92
CA PHE A 18 11.28 29.18 -0.16
C PHE A 18 12.29 30.33 -0.03
N ASN A 19 13.17 30.32 0.98
CA ASN A 19 14.21 31.35 1.19
C ASN A 19 15.63 30.83 0.92
N THR A 20 15.79 29.62 0.38
CA THR A 20 17.06 28.87 0.39
C THR A 20 17.40 28.24 -0.98
N GLU A 21 17.17 28.97 -2.06
CA GLU A 21 17.48 28.57 -3.45
C GLU A 21 18.96 28.11 -3.67
N LEU A 22 19.86 28.35 -2.71
CA LEU A 22 21.28 27.96 -2.81
C LEU A 22 21.68 26.70 -1.98
N ILE A 23 20.83 26.20 -1.07
CA ILE A 23 21.09 24.99 -0.25
C ILE A 23 20.18 23.80 -0.68
N LEU A 24 19.20 24.06 -1.56
CA LEU A 24 18.16 23.11 -1.96
C LEU A 24 18.68 21.91 -2.80
N HIS A 25 19.75 22.08 -3.59
CA HIS A 25 20.25 21.02 -4.47
C HIS A 25 20.75 19.75 -3.74
N PRO A 26 21.69 19.81 -2.77
CA PRO A 26 22.25 18.60 -2.17
C PRO A 26 21.23 17.80 -1.34
N MET A 27 20.33 18.45 -0.60
CA MET A 27 19.34 17.75 0.24
C MET A 27 18.27 17.06 -0.59
N LEU A 28 17.81 17.69 -1.67
CA LEU A 28 16.82 17.10 -2.57
C LEU A 28 17.41 15.93 -3.37
N ILE A 29 18.66 16.07 -3.85
CA ILE A 29 19.39 14.97 -4.51
C ILE A 29 19.59 13.80 -3.54
N THR A 30 19.97 14.08 -2.29
CA THR A 30 20.17 13.04 -1.27
C THR A 30 18.86 12.33 -0.93
N GLY A 31 17.78 13.06 -0.73
CA GLY A 31 16.45 12.49 -0.47
C GLY A 31 15.94 11.64 -1.64
N LEU A 32 16.10 12.13 -2.88
CA LEU A 32 15.72 11.41 -4.09
C LEU A 32 16.56 10.15 -4.30
N ALA A 33 17.87 10.22 -4.02
CA ALA A 33 18.75 9.05 -4.06
C ALA A 33 18.31 7.98 -3.04
N ILE A 34 18.03 8.37 -1.79
CA ILE A 34 17.56 7.44 -0.75
C ILE A 34 16.20 6.83 -1.13
N PHE A 35 15.29 7.63 -1.68
CA PHE A 35 13.99 7.15 -2.17
C PHE A 35 14.15 6.13 -3.29
N LEU A 36 14.97 6.42 -4.31
CA LEU A 36 15.22 5.51 -5.43
C LEU A 36 15.88 4.21 -4.96
N ILE A 37 16.85 4.28 -4.04
CA ILE A 37 17.51 3.11 -3.46
C ILE A 37 16.50 2.25 -2.68
N THR A 38 15.67 2.88 -1.84
CA THR A 38 14.65 2.18 -1.04
C THR A 38 13.60 1.52 -1.94
N TYR A 39 13.14 2.23 -2.96
CA TYR A 39 12.19 1.71 -3.93
C TYR A 39 12.77 0.55 -4.76
N ALA A 40 14.02 0.68 -5.20
CA ALA A 40 14.74 -0.39 -5.87
C ALA A 40 14.88 -1.64 -4.98
N LEU A 41 15.20 -1.45 -3.69
CA LEU A 41 15.23 -2.54 -2.69
C LEU A 41 13.88 -3.24 -2.54
N ILE A 42 12.77 -2.48 -2.54
CA ILE A 42 11.41 -3.05 -2.45
C ILE A 42 11.06 -3.82 -3.73
N SER A 43 11.40 -3.29 -4.91
CA SER A 43 11.03 -3.85 -6.22
C SER A 43 11.87 -5.07 -6.62
N ILE A 44 13.19 -5.01 -6.46
CA ILE A 44 14.15 -6.04 -6.91
C ILE A 44 14.07 -7.31 -6.04
N ARG A 45 13.39 -7.23 -4.89
CA ARG A 45 13.31 -8.32 -3.91
C ARG A 45 12.69 -9.62 -4.43
N ARG A 46 11.92 -9.58 -5.52
CA ARG A 46 11.37 -10.79 -6.14
C ARG A 46 12.43 -11.76 -6.68
N ARG A 47 13.65 -11.31 -6.99
CA ARG A 47 14.69 -12.16 -7.62
C ARG A 47 15.77 -12.70 -6.69
N LYS A 48 16.02 -12.06 -5.55
CA LYS A 48 17.11 -12.42 -4.64
C LYS A 48 16.48 -13.02 -3.39
N GLY A 49 16.69 -14.31 -3.13
CA GLY A 49 16.12 -15.08 -1.99
C GLY A 49 16.47 -14.59 -0.58
N SER A 50 16.82 -13.32 -0.43
CA SER A 50 17.01 -12.62 0.84
C SER A 50 15.68 -12.38 1.57
N ARG A 51 15.64 -12.73 2.86
CA ARG A 51 14.48 -12.64 3.78
C ARG A 51 14.07 -11.22 4.20
N ILE A 52 14.59 -10.18 3.55
CA ILE A 52 14.20 -8.79 3.89
C ILE A 52 12.68 -8.70 3.68
N THR A 53 11.90 -8.16 4.62
CA THR A 53 10.45 -8.00 4.41
C THR A 53 10.12 -6.60 3.87
N ARG A 54 8.90 -6.39 3.35
CA ARG A 54 8.50 -5.09 2.76
C ARG A 54 8.60 -3.98 3.83
N PRO A 55 8.11 -4.19 5.07
CA PRO A 55 8.29 -3.21 6.13
C PRO A 55 9.77 -3.05 6.52
N THR A 56 10.60 -4.09 6.50
CA THR A 56 12.04 -3.95 6.80
C THR A 56 12.75 -3.02 5.81
N ALA A 57 12.48 -3.14 4.51
CA ALA A 57 13.06 -2.26 3.50
C ALA A 57 12.55 -0.81 3.64
N ALA A 58 11.26 -0.63 3.94
CA ALA A 58 10.69 0.69 4.20
C ALA A 58 11.30 1.36 5.46
N LEU A 59 11.46 0.60 6.55
CA LEU A 59 12.10 1.07 7.77
C LEU A 59 13.56 1.46 7.54
N PHE A 60 14.30 0.67 6.76
CA PHE A 60 15.68 0.99 6.40
C PHE A 60 15.78 2.34 5.65
N GLY A 61 14.90 2.56 4.66
CA GLY A 61 14.82 3.84 3.95
C GLY A 61 14.45 5.01 4.86
N ALA A 62 13.48 4.81 5.76
CA ALA A 62 13.09 5.83 6.75
C ALA A 62 14.23 6.17 7.71
N SER A 63 14.97 5.17 8.22
CA SER A 63 16.15 5.39 9.07
C SER A 63 17.24 6.16 8.32
N LEU A 64 17.49 5.88 7.04
CA LEU A 64 18.43 6.65 6.23
C LEU A 64 17.99 8.11 6.09
N MET A 65 16.70 8.37 5.83
CA MET A 65 16.19 9.75 5.72
C MET A 65 16.41 10.56 7.01
N ILE A 66 16.32 9.91 8.18
CA ILE A 66 16.58 10.55 9.48
C ILE A 66 18.09 10.78 9.69
N ILE A 67 18.93 9.78 9.41
CA ILE A 67 20.39 9.86 9.61
C ILE A 67 21.00 10.97 8.74
N PHE A 68 20.53 11.13 7.50
CA PHE A 68 20.98 12.17 6.58
C PHE A 68 20.33 13.54 6.84
N GLY A 69 19.46 13.66 7.85
CA GLY A 69 18.82 14.92 8.23
C GLY A 69 17.84 15.47 7.20
N VAL A 70 17.33 14.64 6.29
CA VAL A 70 16.33 15.02 5.30
C VAL A 70 14.97 15.25 5.96
N VAL A 71 14.66 14.47 7.00
CA VAL A 71 13.42 14.56 7.79
C VAL A 71 13.78 14.48 9.28
N SER A 72 13.18 15.34 10.12
CA SER A 72 13.38 15.27 11.58
C SER A 72 12.56 14.13 12.21
N VAL A 73 12.98 13.66 13.39
CA VAL A 73 12.26 12.59 14.10
C VAL A 73 10.84 13.03 14.46
N GLU A 74 10.62 14.29 14.88
CA GLU A 74 9.28 14.79 15.19
C GLU A 74 8.38 14.80 13.95
N GLN A 75 8.90 15.21 12.79
CA GLN A 75 8.14 15.21 11.53
C GLN A 75 7.80 13.80 11.06
N ALA A 76 8.73 12.85 11.23
CA ALA A 76 8.49 11.45 10.90
C ALA A 76 7.39 10.86 11.79
N LEU A 77 7.40 11.15 13.09
CA LEU A 77 6.38 10.68 14.03
C LEU A 77 5.02 11.35 13.81
N SER A 78 4.99 12.64 13.49
CA SER A 78 3.74 13.35 13.19
C SER A 78 3.11 12.90 11.87
N SER A 79 3.87 12.23 11.00
CA SER A 79 3.36 11.69 9.73
C SER A 79 2.63 10.34 9.91
N ILE A 80 2.64 9.76 11.11
CA ILE A 80 1.96 8.49 11.39
C ILE A 80 0.50 8.77 11.75
N ASP A 81 -0.42 8.42 10.84
CA ASP A 81 -1.86 8.53 11.08
C ASP A 81 -2.44 7.22 11.64
N LEU A 82 -2.79 7.24 12.92
CA LEU A 82 -3.41 6.09 13.59
C LEU A 82 -4.79 5.75 13.02
N ASN A 83 -5.54 6.73 12.51
CA ASN A 83 -6.86 6.47 11.93
C ASN A 83 -6.73 5.59 10.70
N ILE A 84 -5.73 5.84 9.84
CA ILE A 84 -5.45 5.00 8.67
C ILE A 84 -5.01 3.61 9.10
N ILE A 85 -4.14 3.50 10.12
CA ILE A 85 -3.68 2.21 10.63
C ILE A 85 -4.86 1.38 11.16
N PHE A 86 -5.71 1.95 12.02
CA PHE A 86 -6.89 1.25 12.54
C PHE A 86 -7.90 0.93 11.44
N LEU A 87 -8.08 1.83 10.47
CA LEU A 87 -8.92 1.59 9.30
C LEU A 87 -8.42 0.40 8.49
N LEU A 88 -7.12 0.34 8.17
CA LEU A 88 -6.52 -0.76 7.41
C LEU A 88 -6.60 -2.08 8.18
N ILE A 89 -6.26 -2.06 9.48
CA ILE A 89 -6.36 -3.25 10.35
C ILE A 89 -7.82 -3.72 10.43
N GLY A 90 -8.78 -2.81 10.60
CA GLY A 90 -10.20 -3.15 10.65
C GLY A 90 -10.70 -3.78 9.36
N MET A 91 -10.31 -3.24 8.20
CA MET A 91 -10.65 -3.84 6.91
C MET A 91 -9.99 -5.21 6.72
N MET A 92 -8.72 -5.39 7.12
CA MET A 92 -8.05 -6.69 7.07
C MET A 92 -8.71 -7.72 7.99
N ALA A 93 -9.09 -7.32 9.21
CA ALA A 93 -9.79 -8.18 10.17
C ALA A 93 -11.17 -8.58 9.63
N MET A 94 -11.92 -7.65 9.04
CA MET A 94 -13.21 -7.94 8.40
C MET A 94 -13.04 -9.01 7.33
N VAL A 95 -12.09 -8.84 6.40
CA VAL A 95 -11.82 -9.84 5.35
C VAL A 95 -11.48 -11.21 5.93
N SER A 96 -10.68 -11.26 7.00
CA SER A 96 -10.32 -12.51 7.66
C SER A 96 -11.52 -13.26 8.24
N ILE A 97 -12.54 -12.55 8.74
CA ILE A 97 -13.77 -13.18 9.27
C ILE A 97 -14.61 -13.74 8.12
N PHE A 98 -14.72 -13.01 6.99
CA PHE A 98 -15.40 -13.50 5.78
C PHE A 98 -14.69 -14.71 5.16
N GLN A 99 -13.37 -14.77 5.26
CA GLN A 99 -12.61 -15.96 4.89
C GLN A 99 -12.98 -17.14 5.77
N PHE A 100 -12.99 -16.94 7.10
CA PHE A 100 -13.28 -18.03 8.04
C PHE A 100 -14.71 -18.58 7.89
N SER A 101 -15.67 -17.75 7.45
CA SER A 101 -17.05 -18.17 7.22
C SER A 101 -17.27 -18.95 5.92
N GLY A 102 -16.26 -19.10 5.06
CA GLY A 102 -16.39 -19.81 3.78
C GLY A 102 -17.13 -19.02 2.70
N PHE A 103 -17.30 -17.71 2.89
CA PHE A 103 -18.07 -16.86 1.98
C PHE A 103 -17.45 -16.78 0.59
N PHE A 104 -16.12 -16.70 0.52
CA PHE A 104 -15.39 -16.65 -0.75
C PHE A 104 -15.54 -17.96 -1.52
N GLU A 105 -15.39 -19.10 -0.85
CA GLU A 105 -15.57 -20.45 -1.41
C GLU A 105 -16.98 -20.63 -1.98
N TRP A 106 -18.00 -20.11 -1.29
CA TRP A 106 -19.37 -20.10 -1.79
C TRP A 106 -19.50 -19.30 -3.08
N ILE A 107 -18.98 -18.07 -3.15
CA ILE A 107 -18.97 -17.25 -4.37
C ILE A 107 -18.26 -17.99 -5.52
N ILE A 108 -17.09 -18.54 -5.24
CA ILE A 108 -16.25 -19.22 -6.23
C ILE A 108 -16.99 -20.41 -6.83
N SER A 109 -17.59 -21.26 -6.00
CA SER A 109 -18.36 -22.42 -6.46
C SER A 109 -19.50 -22.01 -7.40
N ARG A 110 -20.19 -20.91 -7.11
CA ARG A 110 -21.28 -20.39 -7.95
C ARG A 110 -20.78 -19.85 -9.27
N ILE A 111 -19.66 -19.12 -9.26
CA ILE A 111 -19.03 -18.62 -10.49
C ILE A 111 -18.62 -19.79 -11.38
N VAL A 112 -17.98 -20.82 -10.84
CA VAL A 112 -17.53 -22.00 -11.60
C VAL A 112 -18.71 -22.77 -12.19
N LEU A 113 -19.79 -23.00 -11.42
CA LEU A 113 -20.98 -23.71 -11.89
C LEU A 113 -21.70 -22.99 -13.05
N ILE A 114 -21.71 -21.65 -13.03
CA ILE A 114 -22.33 -20.82 -14.08
C ILE A 114 -21.41 -20.69 -15.30
N SER A 115 -20.10 -20.70 -15.06
CA SER A 115 -19.08 -20.44 -16.08
C SER A 115 -18.68 -21.71 -16.83
N ARG A 116 -19.50 -22.11 -17.81
CA ARG A 116 -19.24 -23.29 -18.67
C ARG A 116 -18.18 -23.07 -19.76
N THR A 117 -17.56 -21.89 -19.83
CA THR A 117 -16.59 -21.50 -20.88
C THR A 117 -15.55 -20.54 -20.31
N SER A 118 -14.29 -20.66 -20.72
CA SER A 118 -13.15 -19.89 -20.18
C SER A 118 -13.35 -18.36 -20.26
N GLY A 119 -13.94 -17.85 -21.34
CA GLY A 119 -14.21 -16.41 -21.47
C GLY A 119 -15.28 -15.88 -20.51
N ARG A 120 -16.30 -16.69 -20.20
CA ARG A 120 -17.33 -16.32 -19.21
C ARG A 120 -16.78 -16.38 -17.80
N LEU A 121 -15.93 -17.35 -17.51
CA LEU A 121 -15.27 -17.48 -16.21
C LEU A 121 -14.43 -16.23 -15.89
N PHE A 122 -13.61 -15.79 -16.84
CA PHE A 122 -12.83 -14.56 -16.69
C PHE A 122 -13.72 -13.34 -16.43
N LEU A 123 -14.81 -13.20 -17.18
CA LEU A 123 -15.72 -12.06 -17.05
C LEU A 123 -16.45 -12.06 -15.69
N PHE A 124 -16.95 -13.22 -15.24
CA PHE A 124 -17.58 -13.33 -13.92
C PHE A 124 -16.60 -13.12 -12.78
N VAL A 125 -15.40 -13.72 -12.86
CA VAL A 125 -14.34 -13.48 -11.86
C VAL A 125 -13.97 -12.00 -11.82
N SER A 126 -13.77 -11.35 -12.96
CA SER A 126 -13.41 -9.92 -13.01
C SER A 126 -14.49 -9.02 -12.40
N ILE A 127 -15.77 -9.27 -12.69
CA ILE A 127 -16.88 -8.49 -12.12
C ILE A 127 -16.99 -8.75 -10.62
N SER A 128 -16.94 -10.02 -10.20
CA SER A 128 -17.01 -10.37 -8.78
C SER A 128 -15.85 -9.81 -7.98
N THR A 129 -14.62 -9.88 -8.51
CA THR A 129 -13.43 -9.27 -7.89
C THR A 129 -13.54 -7.75 -7.83
N ALA A 130 -14.05 -7.09 -8.88
CA ALA A 130 -14.26 -5.65 -8.86
C ALA A 130 -15.27 -5.22 -7.78
N PHE A 131 -16.38 -5.96 -7.66
CA PHE A 131 -17.39 -5.70 -6.64
C PHE A 131 -16.86 -5.96 -5.22
N LEU A 132 -16.20 -7.11 -4.99
CA LEU A 132 -15.59 -7.43 -3.70
C LEU A 132 -14.47 -6.44 -3.34
N SER A 133 -13.67 -5.98 -4.30
CA SER A 133 -12.59 -5.02 -4.05
C SER A 133 -13.08 -3.60 -3.75
N ALA A 134 -14.34 -3.27 -4.02
CA ALA A 134 -14.95 -2.01 -3.58
C ALA A 134 -15.36 -2.06 -2.09
N LEU A 135 -15.62 -3.25 -1.57
CA LEU A 135 -16.01 -3.48 -0.17
C LEU A 135 -14.81 -3.86 0.72
N PHE A 136 -13.82 -4.55 0.16
CA PHE A 136 -12.69 -5.15 0.87
C PHE A 136 -11.33 -4.67 0.34
N VAL A 137 -10.26 -4.95 1.10
CA VAL A 137 -8.88 -4.68 0.68
C VAL A 137 -8.52 -5.51 -0.55
N ASN A 138 -8.12 -4.84 -1.63
CA ASN A 138 -7.80 -5.44 -2.93
C ASN A 138 -6.83 -6.64 -2.82
N ASP A 139 -5.74 -6.48 -2.06
CA ASP A 139 -4.70 -7.51 -1.91
C ASP A 139 -5.24 -8.84 -1.40
N ALA A 140 -6.17 -8.80 -0.44
CA ALA A 140 -6.73 -10.01 0.14
C ALA A 140 -7.64 -10.74 -0.86
N VAL A 141 -8.54 -9.99 -1.54
CA VAL A 141 -9.44 -10.55 -2.55
C VAL A 141 -8.64 -11.24 -3.67
N VAL A 142 -7.60 -10.60 -4.19
CA VAL A 142 -6.77 -11.18 -5.27
C VAL A 142 -6.11 -12.49 -4.83
N LEU A 143 -5.58 -12.57 -3.61
CA LEU A 143 -4.96 -13.80 -3.10
C LEU A 143 -5.96 -14.97 -3.00
N PHE A 144 -7.23 -14.70 -2.69
CA PHE A 144 -8.28 -15.72 -2.69
C PHE A 144 -8.65 -16.22 -4.08
N PHE A 145 -8.70 -15.33 -5.07
CA PHE A 145 -9.03 -15.72 -6.44
C PHE A 145 -7.84 -16.35 -7.18
N THR A 146 -6.60 -16.14 -6.71
CA THR A 146 -5.37 -16.69 -7.30
C THR A 146 -5.42 -18.21 -7.58
N PRO A 147 -5.81 -19.10 -6.63
CA PRO A 147 -5.89 -20.55 -6.89
C PRO A 147 -6.97 -20.99 -7.91
N ILE A 148 -7.83 -20.09 -8.37
CA ILE A 148 -8.83 -20.38 -9.41
C ILE A 148 -8.31 -20.01 -10.80
N ILE A 149 -7.41 -19.02 -10.84
CA ILE A 149 -6.86 -18.45 -12.07
C ILE A 149 -5.59 -19.20 -12.50
N LEU A 150 -4.83 -19.71 -11.53
CA LEU A 150 -3.67 -20.60 -11.72
C LEU A 150 -4.12 -22.06 -11.85
#